data_AF-Q0PWW8-F1
#
_entry.id   AF-Q0PWW8-F1
#
_cell.length_a   1.000
_cell.length_b   1.000
_cell.length_c   1.000
_cell.angle_alpha   90.00
_cell.angle_beta   90.00
_cell.angle_gamma   90.00
#
_symmetry.space_group_name_H-M   'P 1'
#
loop_
_entity.id
_entity.type
_entity.pdbx_description
1 polymer ?
#
loop_
_entity_poly.entity_id
_entity_poly.type
_entity_poly.pdbx_seq_one_letter_code
_entity_poly.pdbx_strand_id
1 'polypeptide(L)'
;SFIYLLGFCGIDFVQSLLFRPSSEMWTEDEDEVIIKEDSRQLPCGQALDCSLVTAKPVKVIETVPVSFTSEDDEEIVKSVVEGTTPSYSLESKLGDCRRAAGIRREALQRLTGKSLVGLPLDGFDYESILGQCCEMPVGYVQIPVGIAGPLLLDGTEFSVPMA
;
A
#
# COMPACT_ATOMS: atom_id res chain seq x y z
N SER A 1 -15.53 -6.61 -25.82
CA SER A 1 -14.80 -6.62 -24.53
C SER A 1 -15.35 -7.59 -23.49
N PHE A 2 -16.05 -8.67 -23.89
CA PHE A 2 -16.54 -9.71 -22.96
C PHE A 2 -15.60 -10.93 -22.85
N ILE A 3 -14.71 -11.09 -23.84
CA ILE A 3 -13.82 -12.26 -23.98
C ILE A 3 -12.66 -12.22 -22.95
N TYR A 4 -12.18 -11.03 -22.59
CA TYR A 4 -11.13 -10.86 -21.57
C TYR A 4 -11.63 -11.13 -20.15
N LEU A 5 -12.91 -10.86 -19.86
CA LEU A 5 -13.51 -11.13 -18.54
C LEU A 5 -13.66 -12.64 -18.29
N LEU A 6 -13.97 -13.41 -19.34
CA LEU A 6 -14.09 -14.87 -19.25
C LEU A 6 -12.72 -15.56 -19.10
N GLY A 7 -11.65 -14.95 -19.60
CA GLY A 7 -10.27 -15.43 -19.41
C GLY A 7 -9.74 -15.22 -18.00
N PHE A 8 -10.18 -14.18 -17.28
CA PHE A 8 -9.71 -13.92 -15.91
C PHE A 8 -10.46 -14.75 -14.86
N CYS A 9 -11.78 -14.96 -15.01
CA CYS A 9 -12.56 -15.78 -14.07
C CYS A 9 -12.62 -17.28 -14.44
N GLY A 10 -12.28 -17.67 -15.67
CA GLY A 10 -12.48 -19.05 -16.16
C GLY A 10 -11.34 -20.02 -15.87
N ILE A 11 -10.13 -19.53 -15.55
CA ILE A 11 -8.93 -20.37 -15.45
C ILE A 11 -8.75 -20.93 -14.02
N ASP A 12 -9.11 -20.18 -12.98
CA ASP A 12 -9.05 -20.64 -11.58
C ASP A 12 -9.96 -21.85 -11.29
N PHE A 13 -11.08 -21.95 -12.00
CA PHE A 13 -12.04 -23.04 -11.80
C PHE A 13 -11.51 -24.40 -12.29
N VAL A 14 -10.71 -24.42 -13.37
CA VAL A 14 -10.20 -25.67 -13.95
C VAL A 14 -8.91 -26.13 -13.26
N GLN A 15 -8.10 -25.18 -12.77
CA GLN A 15 -6.87 -25.48 -12.03
C GLN A 15 -7.16 -26.19 -10.70
N SER A 16 -8.30 -25.87 -10.07
CA SER A 16 -8.78 -26.50 -8.83
C SER A 16 -9.29 -27.94 -9.00
N LEU A 17 -9.68 -28.34 -10.23
CA LEU A 17 -10.19 -29.69 -10.53
C LEU A 17 -9.11 -30.66 -11.02
N LEU A 18 -8.00 -30.16 -11.56
CA LEU A 18 -6.90 -30.99 -12.07
C LEU A 18 -5.76 -31.22 -11.06
N PHE A 19 -5.54 -30.31 -10.11
CA PHE A 19 -4.40 -30.38 -9.16
C PHE A 19 -4.76 -30.87 -7.76
N ARG A 20 -5.61 -31.90 -7.65
CA ARG A 20 -5.72 -32.66 -6.40
C ARG A 20 -4.60 -33.71 -6.39
N PRO A 21 -3.54 -33.61 -5.55
CA PRO A 21 -2.55 -34.65 -5.51
C PRO A 21 -3.18 -35.88 -4.82
N SER A 22 -3.51 -36.90 -5.62
CA SER A 22 -3.65 -38.25 -5.09
C SER A 22 -2.25 -38.82 -4.89
N SER A 23 -2.08 -39.42 -3.71
CA SER A 23 -0.98 -40.28 -3.33
C SER A 23 -0.47 -41.19 -4.46
N GLU A 24 0.86 -41.37 -4.46
CA GLU A 24 1.65 -42.45 -5.07
C GLU A 24 2.32 -42.22 -6.44
N MET A 25 3.66 -42.37 -6.39
CA MET A 25 4.50 -43.09 -7.35
C MET A 25 4.96 -42.36 -8.62
N TRP A 26 6.24 -41.99 -8.67
CA TRP A 26 7.21 -42.42 -9.70
C TRP A 26 8.64 -42.35 -9.13
N THR A 27 9.41 -43.37 -9.47
CA THR A 27 10.77 -43.73 -9.03
C THR A 27 11.84 -43.21 -9.98
N GLU A 28 12.98 -42.85 -9.38
CA GLU A 28 14.37 -43.06 -9.83
C GLU A 28 14.95 -42.26 -11.01
N ASP A 29 16.02 -41.52 -10.65
CA ASP A 29 17.24 -41.16 -11.39
C ASP A 29 17.04 -40.19 -12.59
N GLU A 30 17.48 -38.92 -12.55
CA GLU A 30 18.86 -38.48 -12.89
C GLU A 30 19.10 -36.95 -12.62
N ASP A 31 18.70 -36.38 -11.46
CA ASP A 31 18.86 -34.92 -11.18
C ASP A 31 19.72 -34.57 -9.94
N GLU A 32 20.75 -35.37 -9.64
CA GLU A 32 21.56 -35.20 -8.40
C GLU A 32 22.51 -33.97 -8.37
N VAL A 33 22.60 -33.14 -9.41
CA VAL A 33 23.65 -32.10 -9.48
C VAL A 33 23.18 -30.68 -9.11
N ILE A 34 21.89 -30.36 -9.13
CA ILE A 34 21.41 -28.98 -8.91
C ILE A 34 20.97 -28.71 -7.45
N ILE A 35 20.80 -29.75 -6.63
CA ILE A 35 20.13 -29.62 -5.32
C ILE A 35 21.10 -29.40 -4.14
N LYS A 36 22.42 -29.54 -4.35
CA LYS A 36 23.36 -29.59 -3.22
C LYS A 36 23.72 -28.23 -2.61
N GLU A 37 23.55 -27.13 -3.35
CA GLU A 37 24.07 -25.81 -2.94
C GLU A 37 23.09 -24.92 -2.17
N ASP A 38 21.82 -25.32 -2.05
CA ASP A 38 20.82 -24.62 -1.21
C ASP A 38 20.40 -25.44 0.01
N SER A 39 21.32 -26.24 0.55
CA SER A 39 21.12 -26.97 1.80
C SER A 39 21.46 -26.13 3.03
N ARG A 40 20.98 -24.88 3.06
CA ARG A 40 20.90 -24.13 4.32
C ARG A 40 19.70 -24.67 5.09
N GLN A 41 19.97 -25.53 6.08
CA GLN A 41 18.98 -25.97 7.06
C GLN A 41 18.60 -24.81 8.00
N LEU A 42 17.88 -23.81 7.49
CA LEU A 42 17.11 -22.89 8.30
C LEU A 42 15.79 -22.62 7.58
N PRO A 43 14.63 -22.91 8.20
CA PRO A 43 13.36 -22.54 7.60
C PRO A 43 13.31 -21.02 7.42
N CYS A 44 12.68 -20.58 6.33
CA CYS A 44 12.48 -19.16 6.05
C CYS A 44 11.92 -18.46 7.31
N GLY A 45 12.65 -17.47 7.82
CA GLY A 45 12.23 -16.63 8.95
C GLY A 45 12.87 -16.85 10.32
N GLN A 46 13.84 -17.78 10.48
CA GLN A 46 14.46 -18.05 11.80
C GLN A 46 15.89 -17.49 12.03
N ALA A 47 16.29 -16.44 11.32
CA ALA A 47 17.52 -15.70 11.60
C ALA A 47 17.25 -14.27 12.09
N LEU A 48 16.29 -14.11 13.01
CA LEU A 48 16.20 -12.92 13.84
C LEU A 48 16.22 -13.39 15.29
N ASP A 49 17.34 -13.16 15.97
CA ASP A 49 17.42 -13.15 17.43
C ASP A 49 16.60 -11.92 17.91
N CYS A 50 15.29 -12.02 17.78
CA CYS A 50 14.34 -11.08 18.35
C CYS A 50 14.37 -11.31 19.86
N SER A 51 15.30 -10.67 20.56
CA SER A 51 15.05 -10.32 21.96
C SER A 51 13.70 -9.63 22.00
N LEU A 52 12.72 -10.35 22.56
CA LEU A 52 11.31 -9.97 22.64
C LEU A 52 11.17 -8.63 23.35
N VAL A 53 11.29 -7.53 22.60
CA VAL A 53 10.58 -6.31 22.97
C VAL A 53 9.13 -6.63 22.70
N THR A 54 8.40 -6.96 23.76
CA THR A 54 6.95 -7.14 23.72
C THR A 54 6.34 -5.83 23.22
N ALA A 55 6.17 -5.70 21.90
CA ALA A 55 5.41 -4.62 21.31
C ALA A 55 3.97 -4.85 21.76
N LYS A 56 3.56 -4.11 22.79
CA LYS A 56 2.17 -4.03 23.21
C LYS A 56 1.33 -3.70 21.96
N PRO A 57 0.16 -4.33 21.78
CA PRO A 57 -0.71 -3.98 20.67
C PRO A 57 -0.93 -2.48 20.72
N VAL A 58 -0.60 -1.80 19.61
CA VAL A 58 -0.92 -0.39 19.43
C VAL A 58 -2.43 -0.33 19.57
N LYS A 59 -2.90 0.14 20.74
CA LYS A 59 -4.29 0.50 20.93
C LYS A 59 -4.62 1.42 19.77
N VAL A 60 -5.63 1.06 19.00
CA VAL A 60 -6.33 1.97 18.11
C VAL A 60 -6.63 3.20 18.97
N ILE A 61 -5.80 4.23 18.82
CA ILE A 61 -6.07 5.52 19.42
C ILE A 61 -7.33 5.95 18.70
N GLU A 62 -8.43 6.05 19.43
CA GLU A 62 -9.51 6.94 19.05
C GLU A 62 -8.88 8.31 18.91
N THR A 63 -8.36 8.60 17.72
CA THR A 63 -7.97 9.95 17.36
C THR A 63 -9.28 10.68 17.22
N VAL A 64 -9.68 11.32 18.32
CA VAL A 64 -10.52 12.51 18.30
C VAL A 64 -10.08 13.30 17.08
N PRO A 65 -10.98 13.65 16.13
CA PRO A 65 -10.59 14.39 14.95
C PRO A 65 -10.11 15.75 15.46
N VAL A 66 -8.79 15.90 15.57
CA VAL A 66 -8.21 17.20 15.88
C VAL A 66 -8.38 18.01 14.61
N SER A 67 -9.44 18.79 14.58
CA SER A 67 -9.68 19.82 13.57
C SER A 67 -8.57 20.87 13.71
N PHE A 68 -7.44 20.61 13.08
CA PHE A 68 -6.43 21.63 12.81
C PHE A 68 -6.88 22.44 11.60
N THR A 69 -8.00 23.16 11.74
CA THR A 69 -8.41 24.16 10.76
C THR A 69 -8.29 25.51 11.44
N SER A 70 -7.39 26.34 10.91
CA SER A 70 -7.41 27.77 11.24
C SER A 70 -8.74 28.37 10.75
N GLU A 71 -9.15 29.52 11.30
CA GLU A 71 -10.37 30.21 10.84
C GLU A 71 -10.33 30.46 9.32
N ASP A 72 -9.15 30.79 8.78
CA ASP A 72 -8.90 30.93 7.35
C ASP A 72 -9.14 29.63 6.56
N ASP A 73 -8.70 28.48 7.09
CA ASP A 73 -8.90 27.19 6.43
C ASP A 73 -10.38 26.83 6.33
N GLU A 74 -11.17 27.16 7.35
CA GLU A 74 -12.61 26.92 7.33
C GLU A 74 -13.33 27.73 6.25
N GLU A 75 -12.95 28.99 6.05
CA GLU A 75 -13.49 29.83 4.98
C GLU A 75 -13.14 29.28 3.59
N ILE A 76 -11.90 28.79 3.42
CA ILE A 76 -11.46 28.20 2.16
C ILE A 76 -12.21 26.88 1.90
N VAL A 77 -12.33 26.01 2.91
CA VAL A 77 -13.12 24.77 2.82
C VAL A 77 -14.54 25.08 2.38
N LYS A 78 -15.21 26.04 3.04
CA LYS A 78 -16.57 26.46 2.68
C LYS A 78 -16.63 26.94 1.23
N SER A 79 -15.68 27.77 0.80
CA SER A 79 -15.60 28.28 -0.58
C SER A 79 -15.41 27.17 -1.62
N VAL A 80 -14.69 26.10 -1.27
CA VAL A 80 -14.50 24.92 -2.13
C VAL A 80 -15.78 24.08 -2.18
N VAL A 81 -16.46 23.87 -1.05
CA VAL A 81 -17.74 23.16 -0.97
C VAL A 81 -18.83 23.87 -1.78
N GLU A 82 -18.87 25.20 -1.71
CA GLU A 82 -19.80 26.04 -2.49
C GLU A 82 -19.44 26.11 -3.99
N GLY A 83 -18.25 25.62 -4.38
CA GLY A 83 -17.78 25.64 -5.76
C GLY A 83 -17.23 26.99 -6.24
N THR A 84 -17.12 27.98 -5.35
CA THR A 84 -16.54 29.30 -5.68
C THR A 84 -15.04 29.19 -5.92
N THR A 85 -14.34 28.40 -5.10
CA THR A 85 -12.92 28.11 -5.30
C THR A 85 -12.75 26.71 -5.90
N PRO A 86 -12.13 26.58 -7.10
CA PRO A 86 -11.86 25.26 -7.65
C PRO A 86 -10.77 24.52 -6.86
N SER A 87 -11.07 23.28 -6.46
CA SER A 87 -10.19 22.43 -5.64
C SER A 87 -8.84 22.13 -6.29
N TYR A 88 -8.77 22.03 -7.62
CA TYR A 88 -7.51 21.79 -8.34
C TYR A 88 -6.52 22.96 -8.29
N SER A 89 -6.97 24.15 -7.84
CA SER A 89 -6.13 25.36 -7.76
C SER A 89 -5.55 25.63 -6.37
N LEU A 90 -5.82 24.74 -5.40
CA LEU A 90 -5.46 25.00 -4.01
C LEU A 90 -3.94 25.02 -3.79
N GLU A 91 -3.19 24.11 -4.42
CA GLU A 91 -1.74 24.03 -4.30
C GLU A 91 -1.07 25.33 -4.78
N SER A 92 -1.48 25.85 -5.93
CA SER A 92 -0.91 27.07 -6.49
C SER A 92 -1.34 28.35 -5.75
N LYS A 93 -2.57 28.39 -5.22
CA LYS A 93 -3.07 29.55 -4.45
C LYS A 93 -2.50 29.63 -3.04
N LEU A 94 -2.33 28.49 -2.38
CA LEU A 94 -1.89 28.42 -0.99
C LEU A 94 -0.36 28.32 -0.86
N GLY A 95 0.32 27.80 -1.89
CA GLY A 95 1.77 27.59 -1.87
C GLY A 95 2.23 26.49 -0.90
N ASP A 96 1.30 25.73 -0.33
CA ASP A 96 1.53 24.64 0.62
C ASP A 96 0.68 23.44 0.19
N CYS A 97 1.33 22.39 -0.31
CA CYS A 97 0.63 21.25 -0.91
C CYS A 97 0.00 20.37 0.17
N ARG A 98 0.63 20.25 1.34
CA ARG A 98 0.08 19.51 2.48
C ARG A 98 -1.19 20.19 3.00
N ARG A 99 -1.18 21.52 3.14
CA ARG A 99 -2.36 22.29 3.54
C ARG A 99 -3.47 22.21 2.50
N ALA A 100 -3.14 22.31 1.21
CA ALA A 100 -4.11 22.14 0.12
C ALA A 100 -4.78 20.76 0.16
N ALA A 101 -4.01 19.69 0.37
CA ALA A 101 -4.55 18.33 0.53
C ALA A 101 -5.48 18.21 1.75
N GLY A 102 -5.13 18.86 2.87
CA GLY A 102 -5.97 18.92 4.07
C GLY A 102 -7.31 19.63 3.86
N ILE A 103 -7.29 20.82 3.25
CA ILE A 103 -8.51 21.57 2.91
C ILE A 103 -9.39 20.76 1.95
N ARG A 104 -8.78 20.15 0.92
CA ARG A 104 -9.50 19.31 -0.04
C ARG A 104 -10.12 18.10 0.62
N ARG A 105 -9.39 17.43 1.50
CA ARG A 105 -9.87 16.29 2.29
C ARG A 105 -11.11 16.69 3.08
N GLU A 106 -11.06 17.82 3.80
CA GLU A 106 -12.20 18.29 4.60
C GLU A 106 -13.41 18.67 3.73
N ALA A 107 -13.18 19.40 2.64
CA ALA A 107 -14.23 19.72 1.68
C ALA A 107 -14.89 18.45 1.10
N LEU A 108 -14.08 17.42 0.79
CA LEU A 108 -14.57 16.14 0.28
C LEU A 108 -15.42 15.38 1.32
N GLN A 109 -15.04 15.42 2.60
CA GLN A 109 -15.86 14.84 3.68
C GLN A 109 -17.22 15.53 3.78
N ARG A 110 -17.26 16.87 3.68
CA ARG A 110 -18.52 17.65 3.72
C ARG A 110 -19.41 17.37 2.51
N LEU A 111 -18.83 17.32 1.31
CA LEU A 111 -19.56 17.07 0.06
C LEU A 111 -20.15 15.66 0.00
N THR A 112 -19.39 14.66 0.46
CA THR A 112 -19.79 13.24 0.34
C THR A 112 -20.53 12.71 1.56
N GLY A 113 -20.45 13.41 2.70
CA GLY A 113 -20.93 12.92 3.99
C GLY A 113 -20.17 11.68 4.49
N LYS A 114 -19.05 11.31 3.87
CA LYS A 114 -18.25 10.13 4.20
C LYS A 114 -17.01 10.54 4.96
N SER A 115 -16.67 9.76 5.98
CA SER A 115 -15.43 9.92 6.72
C SER A 115 -14.24 9.40 5.91
N LEU A 116 -13.12 10.13 5.96
CA LEU A 116 -11.83 9.68 5.44
C LEU A 116 -10.88 9.23 6.57
N VAL A 117 -11.42 8.93 7.76
CA VAL A 117 -10.64 8.32 8.85
C VAL A 117 -10.01 7.03 8.36
N GLY A 118 -8.71 6.84 8.67
CA GLY A 118 -7.92 5.71 8.19
C GLY A 118 -7.12 5.98 6.92
N LEU A 119 -7.37 7.08 6.21
CA LEU A 119 -6.48 7.58 5.17
C LEU A 119 -5.51 8.60 5.80
N PRO A 120 -4.21 8.32 5.95
CA PRO A 120 -3.27 9.29 6.49
C PRO A 120 -3.17 10.56 5.63
N LEU A 121 -2.86 11.69 6.28
CA LEU A 121 -2.50 12.95 5.64
C LEU A 121 -1.07 13.36 5.98
N ASP A 122 -0.61 13.10 7.20
CA ASP A 122 0.72 13.53 7.64
C ASP A 122 1.81 12.51 7.31
N GLY A 123 3.07 12.96 7.26
CA GLY A 123 4.24 12.12 7.02
C GLY A 123 4.53 11.83 5.54
N PHE A 124 3.87 12.53 4.62
CA PHE A 124 4.09 12.44 3.18
C PHE A 124 4.53 13.79 2.60
N ASP A 125 5.51 13.78 1.70
CA ASP A 125 6.00 14.96 0.97
C ASP A 125 5.10 15.21 -0.25
N TYR A 126 4.13 16.12 -0.10
CA TYR A 126 3.17 16.43 -1.15
C TYR A 126 3.78 17.29 -2.27
N GLU A 127 4.83 18.05 -1.97
CA GLU A 127 5.55 18.85 -2.94
C GLU A 127 6.23 17.95 -3.99
N SER A 128 6.72 16.77 -3.58
CA SER A 128 7.38 15.81 -4.47
C SER A 128 6.47 15.25 -5.58
N ILE A 129 5.15 15.19 -5.38
CA ILE A 129 4.21 14.61 -6.34
C ILE A 129 3.51 15.64 -7.23
N LEU A 130 3.62 16.93 -6.90
CA LEU A 130 2.89 18.00 -7.57
C LEU A 130 3.27 18.08 -9.05
N GLY A 131 2.29 17.87 -9.93
CA GLY A 131 2.48 17.93 -11.39
C GLY A 131 3.27 16.76 -11.98
N GLN A 132 3.52 15.71 -11.19
CA GLN A 132 4.28 14.54 -11.63
C GLN A 132 3.46 13.25 -11.59
N CYS A 133 2.93 12.88 -10.42
CA CYS A 133 2.40 11.54 -10.18
C CYS A 133 0.91 11.50 -9.81
N CYS A 134 0.40 12.54 -9.15
CA CYS A 134 -0.97 12.57 -8.67
C CYS A 134 -1.52 14.00 -8.73
N GLU A 135 -2.79 14.10 -9.11
CA GLU A 135 -3.55 15.34 -9.07
C GLU A 135 -4.56 15.30 -7.93
N MET A 136 -4.82 16.45 -7.32
CA MET A 136 -5.82 16.62 -6.26
C MET A 136 -5.68 15.63 -5.07
N PRO A 137 -4.50 15.48 -4.45
CA PRO A 137 -4.32 14.55 -3.33
C PRO A 137 -5.20 14.91 -2.11
N VAL A 138 -5.67 13.88 -1.39
CA VAL A 138 -6.45 14.00 -0.13
C VAL A 138 -5.86 13.18 1.03
N GLY A 139 -4.72 12.57 0.79
CA GLY A 139 -4.06 11.58 1.65
C GLY A 139 -3.25 10.60 0.83
N TYR A 140 -2.81 9.52 1.44
CA TYR A 140 -2.10 8.41 0.77
C TYR A 140 -2.53 7.07 1.35
N VAL A 141 -2.36 5.99 0.59
CA VAL A 141 -2.62 4.63 1.05
C VAL A 141 -1.31 3.97 1.44
N GLN A 142 -1.27 3.37 2.62
CA GLN A 142 -0.11 2.60 3.09
C GLN A 142 -0.23 1.17 2.58
N ILE A 143 0.79 0.69 1.86
CA ILE A 143 0.89 -0.69 1.38
C ILE A 143 1.96 -1.40 2.22
N PRO A 144 1.65 -2.52 2.88
CA PRO A 144 2.66 -3.31 3.60
C PRO A 144 3.77 -3.77 2.66
N VAL A 145 5.02 -3.59 3.05
CA VAL A 145 6.17 -4.03 2.24
C VAL A 145 6.96 -5.07 3.02
N GLY A 146 7.13 -6.26 2.45
CA GLY A 146 7.99 -7.32 2.95
C GLY A 146 9.35 -7.33 2.25
N ILE A 147 10.29 -8.12 2.77
CA ILE A 147 11.59 -8.39 2.13
C ILE A 147 11.69 -9.88 1.82
N ALA A 148 12.04 -10.22 0.58
CA ALA A 148 12.44 -11.57 0.18
C ALA A 148 13.96 -11.63 -0.01
N GLY A 149 14.63 -12.61 0.60
CA GLY A 149 16.04 -12.87 0.35
C GLY A 149 16.79 -13.61 1.47
N PRO A 150 18.10 -13.82 1.30
CA PRO A 150 18.88 -13.38 0.13
C PRO A 150 18.59 -14.22 -1.13
N LEU A 151 18.45 -13.55 -2.27
CA LEU A 151 18.35 -14.16 -3.61
C LEU A 151 19.70 -14.04 -4.30
N LEU A 152 20.36 -15.17 -4.58
CA LEU A 152 21.65 -15.21 -5.28
C LEU A 152 21.44 -15.12 -6.80
N LEU A 153 21.91 -14.05 -7.43
CA LEU A 153 21.88 -13.84 -8.88
C LEU A 153 23.24 -13.39 -9.36
N ASP A 154 23.78 -14.04 -10.39
CA ASP A 154 25.08 -13.72 -10.99
C ASP A 154 26.22 -13.60 -9.95
N GLY A 155 26.20 -14.46 -8.93
CA GLY A 155 27.17 -14.47 -7.85
C GLY A 155 27.00 -13.37 -6.80
N THR A 156 25.90 -12.61 -6.84
CA THR A 156 25.59 -11.54 -5.88
C THR A 156 24.29 -11.82 -5.15
N GLU A 157 24.25 -11.62 -3.84
CA GLU A 157 23.04 -11.77 -3.03
C GLU A 157 22.22 -10.48 -3.00
N PHE A 158 20.90 -10.60 -3.19
CA PHE A 158 19.95 -9.49 -3.19
C PHE A 158 18.86 -9.67 -2.15
N SER A 159 18.43 -8.57 -1.53
CA SER A 159 17.19 -8.50 -0.76
C SER A 159 16.18 -7.67 -1.53
N VAL A 160 15.05 -8.27 -1.87
CA VAL A 160 14.04 -7.68 -2.74
C VAL A 160 12.87 -7.18 -1.90
N PRO A 161 12.60 -5.87 -1.85
CA PRO A 161 11.38 -5.35 -1.24
C PRO A 161 10.17 -5.68 -2.12
N MET A 162 9.09 -6.16 -1.51
CA MET A 162 7.84 -6.53 -2.20
C MET A 162 6.67 -5.89 -1.48
N ALA A 163 5.96 -5.01 -2.20
CA ALA A 163 4.75 -4.31 -1.75
C ALA A 163 3.50 -4.97 -2.34
#